data_AF-K2F2R9-F1
#
_entry.id   AF-K2F2R9-F1
#
_cell.length_a   1.000
_cell.length_b   1.000
_cell.length_c   1.000
_cell.angle_alpha   90.00
_cell.angle_beta   90.00
_cell.angle_gamma   90.00
#
_symmetry.space_group_name_H-M   'P 1'
#
loop_
_entity.id
_entity.type
_entity.pdbx_description
1 polymer ?
#
loop_
_entity_poly.entity_id
_entity_poly.type
_entity_poly.pdbx_seq_one_letter_code
_entity_poly.pdbx_strand_id
1 'polypeptide(L)'
;MQIIDAEIKKTLEIFSTLELPEVEKKQHIKNLKNALLMDMVAEAFAEKGQMMEDANFTQDDVEDFLTDNYEENEIEEILQRVSRDVVVEYFSKILKNVSEDKLVKVNDILTAKFE
;
A
#
# COMPACT_ATOMS: atom_id res chain seq x y z
N MET A 1 -7.63 9.49 1.70
CA MET A 1 -7.48 9.41 3.18
C MET A 1 -6.08 9.82 3.66
N GLN A 2 -5.99 10.65 4.70
CA GLN A 2 -4.69 11.13 5.24
C GLN A 2 -3.79 10.00 5.75
N ILE A 3 -4.37 8.93 6.28
CA ILE A 3 -3.63 7.81 6.86
C ILE A 3 -2.86 6.99 5.83
N ILE A 4 -3.45 6.76 4.66
CA ILE A 4 -2.78 6.06 3.55
C ILE A 4 -1.67 6.92 2.97
N ASP A 5 -1.88 8.24 2.87
CA ASP A 5 -0.83 9.15 2.42
C ASP A 5 0.39 9.15 3.36
N ALA A 6 0.19 8.95 4.67
CA ALA A 6 1.27 8.78 5.63
C ALA A 6 2.03 7.47 5.41
N GLU A 7 1.32 6.38 5.10
CA GLU A 7 1.93 5.09 4.79
C GLU A 7 2.76 5.14 3.50
N ILE A 8 2.21 5.77 2.45
CA ILE A 8 2.92 6.00 1.19
C ILE A 8 4.18 6.85 1.40
N LYS A 9 4.17 7.83 2.31
CA LYS A 9 5.36 8.64 2.59
C LYS A 9 6.55 7.79 3.08
N LYS A 10 6.30 6.67 3.76
CA LYS A 10 7.37 5.74 4.20
C LYS A 10 8.13 5.16 3.00
N THR A 11 7.48 5.00 1.84
CA THR A 11 8.07 4.37 0.65
C THR A 11 8.79 5.34 -0.29
N LEU A 12 8.65 6.66 -0.08
CA LEU A 12 9.30 7.68 -0.92
C LEU A 12 10.83 7.58 -0.92
N GLU A 13 11.40 7.14 0.20
CA GLU A 13 12.85 6.90 0.34
C GLU A 13 13.31 5.78 -0.60
N ILE A 14 12.51 4.73 -0.74
CA ILE A 14 12.78 3.60 -1.64
C ILE A 14 12.81 4.09 -3.10
N PHE A 15 11.83 4.87 -3.54
CA PHE A 15 11.82 5.43 -4.89
C PHE A 15 13.01 6.35 -5.18
N SER A 16 13.56 6.99 -4.14
CA SER A 16 14.76 7.81 -4.25
C SER A 16 16.01 6.96 -4.39
N THR A 17 16.14 5.87 -3.63
CA THR A 17 17.22 4.87 -3.78
C THR A 17 17.21 4.19 -5.15
N LEU A 18 16.02 3.97 -5.71
CA LEU A 18 15.88 3.39 -7.05
C LEU A 18 16.21 4.37 -8.18
N GLU A 19 16.30 5.67 -7.89
CA GLU A 19 16.55 6.74 -8.86
C GLU A 19 15.50 6.79 -9.97
N LEU A 20 14.25 6.47 -9.64
CA LEU A 20 13.16 6.48 -10.62
C LEU A 20 12.87 7.91 -11.12
N PRO A 21 12.55 8.11 -12.41
CA PRO A 21 12.02 9.38 -12.91
C PRO A 21 10.75 9.82 -12.17
N GLU A 22 10.51 11.12 -12.00
CA GLU A 22 9.33 11.62 -11.28
C GLU A 22 7.99 11.10 -11.84
N VAL A 23 7.89 10.94 -13.15
CA VAL A 23 6.70 10.42 -13.81
C VAL A 23 6.42 8.98 -13.34
N GLU A 24 7.47 8.17 -13.26
CA GLU A 24 7.39 6.79 -12.79
C GLU A 24 7.11 6.73 -11.28
N LYS A 25 7.74 7.60 -10.47
CA LYS A 25 7.42 7.72 -9.03
C LYS A 25 5.94 8.01 -8.79
N LYS A 26 5.35 8.96 -9.53
CA LYS A 26 3.93 9.30 -9.41
C LYS A 26 3.03 8.11 -9.76
N GLN A 27 3.40 7.34 -10.79
CA GLN A 27 2.67 6.14 -11.15
C GLN A 27 2.78 5.05 -10.08
N HIS A 28 3.96 4.84 -9.50
CA HIS A 28 4.15 3.87 -8.43
C HIS A 28 3.39 4.24 -7.17
N ILE A 29 3.39 5.52 -6.79
CA ILE A 29 2.59 6.04 -5.68
C ILE A 29 1.11 5.73 -5.89
N LYS A 30 0.57 6.02 -7.09
CA LYS A 30 -0.83 5.72 -7.43
C LYS A 30 -1.12 4.22 -7.35
N ASN A 31 -0.25 3.39 -7.91
CA ASN A 31 -0.42 1.94 -7.94
C ASN A 31 -0.36 1.35 -6.52
N LEU A 32 0.57 1.82 -5.68
CA LEU A 32 0.71 1.36 -4.31
C LEU A 32 -0.48 1.80 -3.45
N LYS A 33 -0.97 3.03 -3.63
CA LYS A 33 -2.19 3.51 -2.96
C LYS A 33 -3.39 2.62 -3.29
N ASN A 34 -3.56 2.28 -4.57
CA ASN A 34 -4.63 1.39 -5.00
C ASN A 34 -4.47 -0.02 -4.43
N ALA A 35 -3.25 -0.57 -4.39
CA ALA A 35 -2.99 -1.88 -3.81
C ALA A 35 -3.36 -1.92 -2.33
N LEU A 36 -2.93 -0.91 -1.56
CA LEU A 36 -3.29 -0.79 -0.13
C LEU A 36 -4.81 -0.73 0.06
N LEU A 37 -5.50 0.10 -0.71
CA LEU A 37 -6.95 0.25 -0.62
C LEU A 37 -7.70 -1.06 -0.90
N MET A 38 -7.29 -1.79 -1.94
CA MET A 38 -7.93 -3.06 -2.29
C MET A 38 -7.76 -4.11 -1.17
N ASP A 39 -6.56 -4.23 -0.61
CA ASP A 39 -6.29 -5.19 0.45
C ASP A 39 -6.95 -4.77 1.77
N MET A 40 -6.97 -3.47 2.10
CA MET A 40 -7.72 -2.96 3.25
C MET A 40 -9.20 -3.31 3.16
N VAL A 41 -9.81 -3.12 1.99
CA VAL A 41 -11.22 -3.44 1.79
C VAL A 41 -11.45 -4.95 1.80
N ALA A 42 -10.56 -5.75 1.24
CA ALA A 42 -10.65 -7.21 1.33
C ALA A 42 -10.62 -7.69 2.79
N GLU A 43 -9.73 -7.15 3.62
CA GLU A 43 -9.65 -7.44 5.05
C GLU A 43 -10.93 -6.98 5.77
N ALA A 44 -11.38 -5.75 5.51
CA ALA A 44 -12.62 -5.20 6.07
C ALA A 44 -13.86 -6.03 5.70
N PHE A 45 -13.95 -6.53 4.45
CA PHE A 45 -15.03 -7.42 4.03
C PHE A 45 -14.98 -8.76 4.76
N ALA A 46 -13.78 -9.34 4.90
CA ALA A 46 -13.56 -10.59 5.63
C ALA A 46 -14.00 -10.46 7.10
N GLU A 47 -13.72 -9.34 7.76
CA GLU A 47 -14.11 -9.09 9.15
C GLU A 47 -15.62 -8.99 9.36
N LYS A 48 -16.34 -8.36 8.43
CA LYS A 48 -17.82 -8.23 8.52
C LYS A 48 -18.55 -9.45 7.99
N GLY A 49 -17.84 -10.47 7.49
CA GLY A 49 -18.42 -11.67 6.89
C GLY A 49 -19.22 -11.39 5.61
N GLN A 50 -18.95 -10.26 4.95
CA GLN A 50 -19.59 -9.89 3.69
C GLN A 50 -18.67 -10.34 2.55
N MET A 51 -19.19 -11.18 1.65
CA MET A 51 -18.46 -11.57 0.45
C MET A 51 -18.38 -10.36 -0.48
N MET A 52 -17.19 -10.06 -0.99
CA MET A 52 -16.99 -9.07 -2.05
C MET A 52 -17.65 -9.64 -3.33
N GLU A 53 -18.95 -9.41 -3.53
CA GLU A 53 -19.67 -9.85 -4.73
C GLU A 53 -19.18 -9.02 -5.92
N ASP A 54 -18.18 -9.52 -6.67
CA ASP A 54 -17.78 -9.15 -8.06
C ASP A 54 -18.02 -7.69 -8.51
N ALA A 55 -17.89 -6.74 -7.58
CA ALA A 55 -18.15 -5.34 -7.84
C ALA A 55 -16.83 -4.71 -8.25
N ASN A 56 -16.83 -4.11 -9.44
CA ASN A 56 -15.75 -3.23 -9.89
C ASN A 56 -15.80 -1.96 -9.03
N PHE A 57 -15.27 -2.03 -7.81
CA PHE A 57 -15.14 -0.86 -6.96
C PHE A 57 -14.09 0.09 -7.52
N THR A 58 -14.42 1.37 -7.60
CA THR A 58 -13.42 2.41 -7.83
C THR A 58 -12.69 2.74 -6.51
N GLN A 59 -11.59 3.49 -6.62
CA GLN A 59 -10.84 3.94 -5.45
C GLN A 59 -11.72 4.76 -4.51
N ASP A 60 -12.60 5.59 -5.06
CA ASP A 60 -13.48 6.46 -4.28
C ASP A 60 -14.55 5.61 -3.58
N ASP A 61 -15.14 4.61 -4.25
CA ASP A 61 -16.12 3.69 -3.63
C ASP A 61 -15.53 2.92 -2.44
N VAL A 62 -14.25 2.54 -2.54
CA VAL A 62 -13.49 1.86 -1.49
C VAL A 62 -13.21 2.79 -0.31
N GLU A 63 -12.73 4.02 -0.58
CA GLU A 63 -12.49 5.00 0.48
C GLU A 63 -13.81 5.32 1.21
N ASP A 64 -14.90 5.54 0.47
CA ASP A 64 -16.23 5.81 1.03
C ASP A 64 -16.73 4.64 1.88
N PHE A 65 -16.62 3.40 1.39
CA PHE A 65 -17.01 2.21 2.14
C PHE A 65 -16.30 2.12 3.49
N LEU A 66 -14.97 2.31 3.51
CA LEU A 66 -14.20 2.25 4.75
C LEU A 66 -14.66 3.34 5.72
N THR A 67 -14.78 4.60 5.25
CA THR A 67 -15.16 5.72 6.12
C THR A 67 -16.61 5.68 6.59
N ASP A 68 -17.50 5.04 5.85
CA ASP A 68 -18.92 4.90 6.22
C ASP A 68 -19.16 3.77 7.23
N ASN A 69 -18.28 2.76 7.26
CA ASN A 69 -18.50 1.52 8.02
C ASN A 69 -17.53 1.31 9.19
N TYR A 70 -16.45 2.10 9.27
CA TYR A 70 -15.38 1.96 10.25
C TYR A 70 -14.94 3.31 10.81
N GLU A 71 -14.54 3.32 12.08
CA GLU A 71 -13.91 4.47 12.70
C GLU A 71 -12.45 4.63 12.24
N GLU A 72 -11.89 5.84 12.34
CA GLU A 72 -10.54 6.15 11.83
C GLU A 72 -9.45 5.24 12.44
N ASN A 73 -9.58 4.87 13.71
CA ASN A 73 -8.70 3.93 14.40
C ASN A 73 -8.87 2.48 13.90
N GLU A 74 -10.09 2.05 13.57
CA GLU A 74 -10.31 0.72 13.00
C GLU A 74 -9.68 0.63 11.59
N ILE A 75 -9.81 1.71 10.81
CA ILE A 75 -9.17 1.79 9.49
C ILE A 75 -7.64 1.82 9.62
N GLU A 76 -7.10 2.45 10.66
CA GLU A 76 -5.67 2.39 10.99
C GLU A 76 -5.21 0.97 11.32
N GLU A 77 -5.97 0.24 12.14
CA GLU A 77 -5.65 -1.15 12.49
C GLU A 77 -5.72 -2.07 11.26
N ILE A 78 -6.69 -1.89 10.37
CA ILE A 78 -6.77 -2.61 9.08
C ILE A 78 -5.54 -2.27 8.23
N LEU A 79 -5.21 -0.99 8.08
CA LEU A 79 -4.04 -0.55 7.31
C LEU A 79 -2.75 -1.15 7.86
N GLN A 80 -2.55 -1.15 9.18
CA GLN A 80 -1.35 -1.69 9.81
C GLN A 80 -1.19 -3.19 9.55
N ARG A 81 -2.29 -3.95 9.49
CA ARG A 81 -2.28 -5.38 9.19
C ARG A 81 -1.88 -5.68 7.75
N VAL A 82 -2.39 -4.91 6.79
CA VAL A 82 -2.16 -5.18 5.36
C VAL A 82 -0.94 -4.46 4.78
N SER A 83 -0.52 -3.34 5.39
CA SER A 83 0.52 -2.43 4.90
C SER A 83 1.80 -3.17 4.53
N ARG A 84 2.31 -3.98 5.46
CA ARG A 84 3.59 -4.68 5.30
C ARG A 84 3.54 -5.61 4.09
N ASP A 85 2.54 -6.47 4.03
CA ASP A 85 2.44 -7.51 3.01
C ASP A 85 2.26 -6.88 1.62
N VAL A 86 1.38 -5.86 1.50
CA VAL A 86 1.18 -5.10 0.27
C VAL A 86 2.49 -4.45 -0.19
N VAL A 87 3.18 -3.73 0.71
CA VAL A 87 4.38 -2.97 0.36
C VAL A 87 5.51 -3.91 -0.04
N VAL A 88 5.75 -4.98 0.72
CA VAL A 88 6.79 -5.98 0.41
C VAL A 88 6.48 -6.68 -0.90
N GLU A 89 5.24 -7.13 -1.11
CA GLU A 89 4.84 -7.77 -2.37
C GLU A 89 5.01 -6.81 -3.55
N TYR A 90 4.58 -5.56 -3.40
CA TYR A 90 4.70 -4.54 -4.44
C TYR A 90 6.16 -4.33 -4.85
N PHE A 91 7.05 -4.12 -3.87
CA PHE A 91 8.47 -3.92 -4.17
C PHE A 91 9.12 -5.18 -4.73
N SER A 92 8.76 -6.38 -4.27
CA SER A 92 9.26 -7.64 -4.85
C SER A 92 8.99 -7.76 -6.36
N LYS A 93 7.88 -7.19 -6.84
CA LYS A 93 7.50 -7.20 -8.26
C LYS A 93 8.33 -6.23 -9.09
N ILE A 94 8.60 -5.02 -8.58
CA ILE A 94 9.30 -3.98 -9.34
C ILE A 94 10.84 -4.09 -9.24
N LEU A 95 11.35 -4.75 -8.20
CA LEU A 95 12.78 -4.89 -7.95
C LEU A 95 13.49 -5.99 -8.77
N LYS A 96 12.76 -6.76 -9.59
CA LYS A 96 13.28 -7.97 -10.28
C LYS A 96 14.53 -7.76 -11.15
N ASN A 97 14.77 -6.55 -11.64
CA ASN A 97 15.91 -6.21 -12.51
C ASN A 97 16.80 -5.09 -11.93
N VAL A 98 16.72 -4.86 -10.62
CA VAL A 98 17.50 -3.82 -9.94
C VAL A 98 18.87 -4.37 -9.52
N SER A 99 19.89 -3.51 -9.50
CA SER A 99 21.24 -3.91 -9.06
C SER A 99 21.26 -4.34 -7.60
N GLU A 100 22.14 -5.28 -7.25
CA GLU A 100 22.27 -5.84 -5.90
C GLU A 100 22.49 -4.75 -4.83
N ASP A 101 23.35 -3.76 -5.11
CA ASP A 101 23.59 -2.62 -4.21
C ASP A 101 22.33 -1.82 -3.88
N LYS A 102 21.42 -1.69 -4.85
CA LYS A 102 20.13 -1.00 -4.65
C LYS A 102 19.16 -1.92 -3.92
N LEU A 103 19.14 -3.22 -4.22
CA LEU A 103 18.30 -4.20 -3.53
C LEU A 103 18.58 -4.24 -2.02
N VAL A 104 19.85 -4.26 -1.62
CA VAL A 104 20.24 -4.25 -0.20
C VAL A 104 19.69 -3.02 0.51
N LYS A 105 19.90 -1.82 -0.06
CA LYS A 105 19.39 -0.58 0.52
C LYS A 105 17.87 -0.54 0.61
N VAL A 106 17.17 -1.08 -0.39
CA VAL A 106 15.71 -1.13 -0.35
C VAL A 106 15.23 -2.11 0.73
N ASN A 107 15.87 -3.25 0.90
CA ASN A 107 15.55 -4.20 1.97
C ASN A 107 15.80 -3.60 3.36
N ASP A 108 16.88 -2.84 3.54
CA ASP A 108 17.15 -2.14 4.80
C ASP A 108 16.02 -1.15 5.13
N ILE A 109 15.54 -0.39 4.15
CA ILE A 109 14.43 0.56 4.32
C ILE A 109 13.12 -0.17 4.62
N LEU A 110 12.82 -1.25 3.90
CA LEU A 110 11.61 -2.05 4.12
C LEU A 110 11.59 -2.62 5.54
N THR A 111 12.70 -3.20 5.99
CA THR A 111 12.86 -3.72 7.35
C THR A 111 12.67 -2.60 8.38
N ALA A 112 13.37 -1.47 8.23
CA ALA A 112 13.34 -0.41 9.23
C ALA A 112 11.99 0.32 9.37
N LYS A 113 11.12 0.27 8.36
CA LYS A 113 9.83 0.99 8.35
C LYS A 113 8.60 0.10 8.47
N PHE A 114 8.73 -1.20 8.20
CA PHE A 114 7.61 -2.13 8.13
C PHE A 114 7.83 -3.46 8.89
N GLU A 115 8.98 -3.66 9.56
CA GLU A 115 9.23 -4.75 10.54
C GLU A 115 9.58 -4.20 11.93
#